data_AF-A0A2D5MPB2-F1
#
_entry.id   AF-A0A2D5MPB2-F1
#
_cell.length_a   1.000
_cell.length_b   1.000
_cell.length_c   1.000
_cell.angle_alpha   90.00
_cell.angle_beta   90.00
_cell.angle_gamma   90.00
#
_symmetry.space_group_name_H-M   'P 1'
#
loop_
_entity.id
_entity.type
_entity.pdbx_description
1 polymer ?
#
loop_
_entity_poly.entity_id
_entity_poly.type
_entity_poly.pdbx_seq_one_letter_code
_entity_poly.pdbx_strand_id
1 'polypeptide(L)'
;MAINFPATSGQPTDGSYTHTVGNITWLWDGLTWRSGVSSSTNESDPIFTSSTAGSITSTNIANWNTAYSWGDHSQAGYLTSLGNGGGASVTASDTAPTSPSDGDLWWQSDTGYLKIYYNDGDSTQWVDASPAGDYGSGSGGGSGISLASISVTSNPVGTAALTYNNANGVFSYTPPDLSAYLTSLGDAAGVTTTKITYWDTAYGWGDHANSGYLTSYTEVDTLDTVTGRGSSTNNNLTFGGSTDFNDQIQVADDVVLNFGASQDGRISYTSSTDTFYIRAPGGSANLILGSGPAVRITSQDGLTDRAVFSSSGATITGSLTAGGLTYPTTNGTSEQVLSSDGAGNVQWVDQSSGPTGQIYSIAVTAPSSSVYNLSGIDRLGSVSGDNESITVNEGDTIEFVLSSGASHPFYIRDTSGGTSVSNPTISNQGATSGQVSWTPQIINGGSVGSYVYQCGSHPGMVGTIIVRARNTANEIDTLDSVTDRGAITTNALEVGELTSAGNVSDSIGPLRRLGVEVKSAAYTLVTGDAGKMIVQSAASQGITVPNGFTAGDMVTIVNQTATNINISQGSGLTLYNTGDASTGARTLSERGACTLVFTDANTAYISGSGLS
;
A
#
# COMPACT_ATOMS: atom_id res chain seq x y z
N MET A 1 -6.92 112.12 -12.96
CA MET A 1 -7.31 113.35 -12.25
C MET A 1 -7.04 113.11 -10.78
N ALA A 2 -6.05 113.77 -10.19
CA ALA A 2 -5.85 113.71 -8.75
C ALA A 2 -6.94 114.59 -8.10
N ILE A 3 -7.73 114.01 -7.20
CA ILE A 3 -8.69 114.76 -6.40
C ILE A 3 -7.89 115.52 -5.34
N ASN A 4 -7.86 116.85 -5.43
CA ASN A 4 -7.21 117.69 -4.43
C ASN A 4 -8.12 117.82 -3.22
N PHE A 5 -7.87 117.02 -2.19
CA PHE A 5 -8.56 117.15 -0.91
C PHE A 5 -8.10 118.41 -0.15
N PRO A 6 -9.00 119.08 0.60
CA PRO A 6 -8.65 120.22 1.43
C PRO A 6 -7.78 119.81 2.62
N ALA A 7 -7.08 120.78 3.22
CA ALA A 7 -6.19 120.55 4.36
C ALA A 7 -6.96 120.03 5.58
N THR A 8 -6.45 118.95 6.18
CA THR A 8 -7.11 118.24 7.29
C THR A 8 -6.59 118.63 8.67
N SER A 9 -5.60 119.52 8.75
CA SER A 9 -5.03 120.00 10.01
C SER A 9 -6.06 120.79 10.82
N GLY A 10 -6.41 120.30 12.01
CA GLY A 10 -7.36 120.94 12.93
C GLY A 10 -8.84 120.66 12.64
N GLN A 11 -9.16 119.77 11.69
CA GLN A 11 -10.54 119.41 11.36
C GLN A 11 -11.05 118.22 12.20
N PRO A 12 -12.37 118.12 12.48
CA PRO A 12 -12.97 116.99 13.20
C PRO A 12 -12.69 115.63 12.55
N THR A 13 -12.33 114.63 13.34
CA THR A 13 -11.96 113.28 12.88
C THR A 13 -13.10 112.26 12.97
N ASP A 14 -14.32 112.70 13.30
CA ASP A 14 -15.50 111.85 13.51
C ASP A 14 -16.31 111.60 12.23
N GLY A 15 -15.74 111.94 11.06
CA GLY A 15 -16.44 111.87 9.78
C GLY A 15 -17.34 113.08 9.48
N SER A 16 -17.47 114.06 10.39
CA SER A 16 -18.29 115.25 10.15
C SER A 16 -17.65 116.25 9.17
N TYR A 17 -16.31 116.24 9.05
CA TYR A 17 -15.61 117.04 8.03
C TYR A 17 -15.72 116.35 6.68
N THR A 18 -16.39 117.00 5.72
CA THR A 18 -16.70 116.42 4.41
C THR A 18 -16.16 117.21 3.25
N HIS A 19 -15.83 116.52 2.16
CA HIS A 19 -15.41 117.12 0.91
C HIS A 19 -16.11 116.42 -0.25
N THR A 20 -16.89 117.18 -1.02
CA THR A 20 -17.64 116.65 -2.16
C THR A 20 -16.95 117.04 -3.45
N VAL A 21 -16.61 116.05 -4.27
CA VAL A 21 -16.08 116.24 -5.63
C VAL A 21 -16.95 115.45 -6.59
N GLY A 22 -17.62 116.15 -7.50
CA GLY A 22 -18.72 115.56 -8.26
C GLY A 22 -19.89 115.18 -7.35
N ASN A 23 -20.38 113.95 -7.47
CA ASN A 23 -21.53 113.44 -6.71
C ASN A 23 -21.13 112.56 -5.52
N ILE A 24 -19.84 112.51 -5.18
CA ILE A 24 -19.33 111.66 -4.09
C ILE A 24 -18.87 112.57 -2.94
N THR A 25 -19.52 112.40 -1.79
CA THR A 25 -19.11 113.02 -0.53
C THR A 25 -18.12 112.12 0.18
N TRP A 26 -16.90 112.62 0.35
CA TRP A 26 -15.86 111.98 1.15
C TRP A 26 -15.94 112.53 2.58
N LEU A 27 -15.75 111.66 3.56
CA LEU A 27 -15.71 111.97 4.99
C LEU A 27 -14.26 111.84 5.48
N TRP A 28 -13.80 112.76 6.34
CA TRP A 28 -12.50 112.70 6.99
C TRP A 28 -12.60 112.01 8.36
N ASP A 29 -11.88 110.90 8.54
CA ASP A 29 -11.90 110.10 9.77
C ASP A 29 -10.66 110.32 10.68
N GLY A 30 -9.85 111.34 10.38
CA GLY A 30 -8.60 111.63 11.09
C GLY A 30 -7.35 110.95 10.51
N LEU A 31 -7.50 109.99 9.60
CA LEU A 31 -6.38 109.33 8.93
C LEU A 31 -6.50 109.39 7.41
N THR A 32 -7.69 109.18 6.87
CA THR A 32 -7.94 109.11 5.42
C THR A 32 -9.30 109.70 5.04
N TRP A 33 -9.46 110.05 3.77
CA TRP A 33 -10.77 110.36 3.20
C TRP A 33 -11.46 109.07 2.77
N ARG A 34 -12.67 108.80 3.29
CA ARG A 34 -13.47 107.61 2.95
C ARG A 34 -14.79 107.99 2.28
N SER A 35 -15.19 107.21 1.28
CA SER A 35 -16.47 107.40 0.57
C SER A 35 -17.64 107.05 1.49
N GLY A 36 -18.54 108.01 1.73
CA GLY A 36 -19.64 107.89 2.69
C GLY A 36 -20.85 107.12 2.20
N VAL A 37 -20.73 105.80 2.02
CA VAL A 37 -21.88 104.90 1.82
C VAL A 37 -21.95 103.92 2.99
N SER A 38 -22.86 104.19 3.93
CA SER A 38 -23.16 103.35 5.09
C SER A 38 -24.13 102.21 4.70
N SER A 39 -23.67 100.97 4.71
CA SER A 39 -24.49 99.77 4.52
C SER A 39 -25.40 99.52 5.74
N SER A 40 -26.70 99.72 5.57
CA SER A 40 -27.73 99.39 6.57
C SER A 40 -28.10 97.89 6.50
N THR A 41 -28.03 97.21 7.65
CA THR A 41 -28.16 95.76 7.86
C THR A 41 -29.60 95.23 7.94
N ASN A 42 -30.49 95.58 7.01
CA ASN A 42 -31.83 94.98 6.96
C ASN A 42 -32.08 94.40 5.56
N GLU A 43 -31.73 93.13 5.38
CA GLU A 43 -32.29 92.32 4.30
C GLU A 43 -33.69 91.82 4.69
N SER A 44 -34.61 91.80 3.73
CA SER A 44 -36.02 91.45 3.88
C SER A 44 -36.48 90.40 2.86
N ASP A 45 -35.66 89.36 2.64
CA ASP A 45 -36.10 88.14 1.95
C ASP A 45 -36.43 87.06 3.01
N PRO A 46 -37.45 86.19 2.82
CA PRO A 46 -37.88 85.28 3.86
C PRO A 46 -36.76 84.27 4.13
N ILE A 47 -36.40 84.22 5.41
CA ILE A 47 -35.36 83.40 6.03
C ILE A 47 -35.25 82.04 5.33
N PHE A 48 -34.05 81.67 4.87
CA PHE A 48 -33.71 80.35 4.30
C PHE A 48 -34.32 79.17 5.08
N THR A 49 -34.55 79.34 6.39
CA THR A 49 -35.22 78.40 7.30
C THR A 49 -36.69 78.08 6.97
N SER A 50 -37.38 78.88 6.15
CA SER A 50 -38.76 78.58 5.71
C SER A 50 -38.82 77.70 4.46
N SER A 51 -37.68 77.44 3.81
CA SER A 51 -37.61 76.53 2.66
C SER A 51 -37.60 75.07 3.13
N THR A 52 -38.10 74.16 2.29
CA THR A 52 -38.04 72.71 2.55
C THR A 52 -36.60 72.21 2.74
N ALA A 53 -35.61 72.89 2.15
CA ALA A 53 -34.20 72.59 2.33
C ALA A 53 -33.61 73.16 3.64
N GLY A 54 -34.10 74.33 4.09
CA GLY A 54 -33.61 75.01 5.29
C GLY A 54 -33.96 74.32 6.61
N SER A 55 -34.89 73.37 6.59
CA SER A 55 -35.25 72.51 7.73
C SER A 55 -34.44 71.21 7.81
N ILE A 56 -33.60 70.90 6.81
CA ILE A 56 -32.72 69.73 6.83
C ILE A 56 -31.53 70.02 7.73
N THR A 57 -31.53 69.41 8.92
CA THR A 57 -30.45 69.56 9.90
C THR A 57 -29.31 68.56 9.66
N SER A 58 -28.14 68.81 10.26
CA SER A 58 -27.04 67.83 10.29
C SER A 58 -27.46 66.49 10.89
N THR A 59 -28.42 66.50 11.82
CA THR A 59 -29.04 65.30 12.36
C THR A 59 -29.86 64.56 11.31
N ASN A 60 -30.61 65.25 10.46
CA ASN A 60 -31.32 64.60 9.34
C ASN A 60 -30.36 63.92 8.37
N ILE A 61 -29.21 64.54 8.10
CA ILE A 61 -28.16 63.98 7.24
C ILE A 61 -27.49 62.75 7.91
N ALA A 62 -27.17 62.82 9.20
CA ALA A 62 -26.60 61.71 9.96
C ALA A 62 -27.58 60.53 10.08
N ASN A 63 -28.86 60.84 10.31
CA ASN A 63 -29.94 59.88 10.33
C ASN A 63 -30.04 59.17 8.96
N TRP A 64 -30.00 59.90 7.85
CA TRP A 64 -29.94 59.30 6.51
C TRP A 64 -28.76 58.36 6.30
N ASN A 65 -27.57 58.73 6.77
CA ASN A 65 -26.38 57.87 6.67
C ASN A 65 -26.47 56.59 7.53
N THR A 66 -27.37 56.55 8.51
CA THR A 66 -27.60 55.38 9.37
C THR A 66 -28.89 54.62 9.02
N ALA A 67 -29.62 55.04 7.98
CA ALA A 67 -30.90 54.45 7.58
C ALA A 67 -30.79 52.96 7.22
N TYR A 68 -29.60 52.48 6.84
CA TYR A 68 -29.31 51.05 6.67
C TYR A 68 -29.55 50.20 7.93
N SER A 69 -29.67 50.82 9.11
CA SER A 69 -29.87 50.17 10.40
C SER A 69 -31.32 50.26 10.94
N TRP A 70 -32.24 50.87 10.20
CA TRP A 70 -33.55 51.27 10.75
C TRP A 70 -34.68 50.24 10.63
N GLY A 71 -34.42 49.09 10.01
CA GLY A 71 -35.41 48.01 9.87
C GLY A 71 -36.50 48.28 8.81
N ASP A 72 -37.55 47.47 8.80
CA ASP A 72 -38.60 47.46 7.78
C ASP A 72 -39.68 48.54 8.05
N HIS A 73 -39.71 49.57 7.21
CA HIS A 73 -40.68 50.67 7.28
C HIS A 73 -42.06 50.36 6.66
N SER A 74 -42.23 49.20 6.00
CA SER A 74 -43.53 48.81 5.43
C SER A 74 -44.57 48.40 6.48
N GLN A 75 -44.15 48.24 7.74
CA GLN A 75 -45.00 47.82 8.86
C GLN A 75 -45.58 48.99 9.68
N ALA A 76 -45.21 50.25 9.38
CA ALA A 76 -45.73 51.43 10.08
C ALA A 76 -46.83 52.14 9.26
N GLY A 77 -48.10 51.93 9.64
CA GLY A 77 -49.26 52.53 8.98
C GLY A 77 -49.43 54.03 9.30
N TYR A 78 -49.50 54.88 8.28
CA TYR A 78 -49.84 56.30 8.41
C TYR A 78 -51.26 56.60 7.83
N LEU A 79 -51.99 57.49 8.53
CA LEU A 79 -53.43 57.81 8.46
C LEU A 79 -53.93 58.34 7.09
N THR A 80 -55.15 57.97 6.64
CA THR A 80 -55.59 58.07 5.21
C THR A 80 -56.80 58.96 4.82
N SER A 81 -57.38 59.86 5.64
CA SER A 81 -58.39 60.83 5.09
C SER A 81 -58.79 62.02 5.99
N LEU A 82 -59.12 63.17 5.36
CA LEU A 82 -59.89 64.32 5.89
C LEU A 82 -60.87 64.86 4.80
N GLY A 83 -62.07 65.33 5.17
CA GLY A 83 -63.18 65.75 4.26
C GLY A 83 -63.46 67.27 4.14
N ASN A 84 -64.18 67.69 3.08
CA ASN A 84 -64.47 69.10 2.70
C ASN A 84 -65.99 69.46 2.67
N GLY A 85 -66.35 70.74 2.92
CA GLY A 85 -67.74 71.26 2.85
C GLY A 85 -67.95 72.65 2.17
N GLY A 86 -69.02 72.73 1.35
CA GLY A 86 -70.12 73.73 1.20
C GLY A 86 -69.97 75.26 0.98
N GLY A 87 -70.65 75.83 -0.04
CA GLY A 87 -70.97 77.28 -0.23
C GLY A 87 -72.24 77.54 -1.10
N ALA A 88 -72.98 78.64 -0.87
CA ALA A 88 -74.38 78.94 -1.32
C ALA A 88 -74.54 79.50 -2.77
N SER A 89 -75.74 79.34 -3.40
CA SER A 89 -76.03 79.68 -4.82
C SER A 89 -76.96 80.88 -5.05
N VAL A 90 -76.71 81.68 -6.10
CA VAL A 90 -77.56 82.81 -6.58
C VAL A 90 -78.55 82.32 -7.65
N THR A 91 -79.82 82.76 -7.60
CA THR A 91 -80.86 82.40 -8.58
C THR A 91 -80.88 83.40 -9.76
N ALA A 92 -81.05 82.93 -11.00
CA ALA A 92 -81.14 83.77 -12.20
C ALA A 92 -82.48 83.57 -12.93
N SER A 93 -83.19 84.65 -13.24
CA SER A 93 -84.54 84.65 -13.87
C SER A 93 -84.88 86.04 -14.40
N ASP A 94 -85.82 86.15 -15.35
CA ASP A 94 -86.31 87.45 -15.86
C ASP A 94 -87.33 88.10 -14.91
N THR A 95 -88.11 87.29 -14.18
CA THR A 95 -89.05 87.75 -13.16
C THR A 95 -88.48 87.58 -11.75
N ALA A 96 -88.78 88.56 -10.89
CA ALA A 96 -88.31 88.59 -9.52
C ALA A 96 -88.85 87.40 -8.71
N PRO A 97 -88.03 86.76 -7.84
CA PRO A 97 -88.50 85.76 -6.90
C PRO A 97 -89.64 86.31 -6.04
N THR A 98 -90.70 85.50 -5.85
CA THR A 98 -91.94 85.92 -5.19
C THR A 98 -91.93 85.75 -3.66
N SER A 99 -90.89 85.15 -3.09
CA SER A 99 -90.75 84.94 -1.64
C SER A 99 -89.30 85.11 -1.15
N PRO A 100 -88.65 86.26 -1.40
CA PRO A 100 -87.27 86.49 -0.98
C PRO A 100 -87.15 86.85 0.50
N SER A 101 -85.96 86.57 1.05
CA SER A 101 -85.49 87.07 2.35
C SER A 101 -84.61 88.29 2.16
N ASP A 102 -84.51 89.13 3.19
CA ASP A 102 -83.60 90.29 3.17
C ASP A 102 -82.16 89.82 2.93
N GLY A 103 -81.48 90.46 1.97
CA GLY A 103 -80.14 90.09 1.55
C GLY A 103 -80.05 89.02 0.45
N ASP A 104 -81.18 88.45 0.00
CA ASP A 104 -81.16 87.51 -1.12
C ASP A 104 -80.67 88.19 -2.41
N LEU A 105 -79.91 87.43 -3.20
CA LEU A 105 -79.39 87.87 -4.49
C LEU A 105 -80.16 87.22 -5.63
N TRP A 106 -80.54 88.03 -6.61
CA TRP A 106 -81.20 87.58 -7.83
C TRP A 106 -80.55 88.23 -9.05
N TRP A 107 -80.12 87.40 -10.00
CA TRP A 107 -79.66 87.89 -11.29
C TRP A 107 -80.87 88.08 -12.21
N GLN A 108 -81.23 89.33 -12.48
CA GLN A 108 -82.30 89.65 -13.42
C GLN A 108 -81.77 89.52 -14.85
N SER A 109 -82.07 88.39 -15.50
CA SER A 109 -81.38 87.98 -16.72
C SER A 109 -81.68 88.81 -17.97
N ASP A 110 -82.82 89.49 -18.02
CA ASP A 110 -83.24 90.31 -19.15
C ASP A 110 -82.57 91.70 -19.18
N THR A 111 -82.35 92.31 -18.02
CA THR A 111 -81.68 93.62 -17.89
C THR A 111 -80.19 93.51 -17.56
N GLY A 112 -79.74 92.33 -17.11
CA GLY A 112 -78.33 92.07 -16.79
C GLY A 112 -77.84 92.74 -15.51
N TYR A 113 -78.76 93.09 -14.61
CA TYR A 113 -78.43 93.67 -13.31
C TYR A 113 -78.59 92.65 -12.18
N LEU A 114 -77.60 92.61 -11.29
CA LEU A 114 -77.74 91.91 -10.02
C LEU A 114 -78.62 92.74 -9.08
N LYS A 115 -79.71 92.13 -8.63
CA LYS A 115 -80.61 92.72 -7.65
C LYS A 115 -80.34 92.14 -6.28
N ILE A 116 -80.51 92.97 -5.25
CA ILE A 116 -80.58 92.55 -3.85
C ILE A 116 -81.98 92.83 -3.32
N TYR A 117 -82.57 91.87 -2.62
CA TYR A 117 -83.83 92.11 -1.93
C TYR A 117 -83.53 92.83 -0.64
N TYR A 118 -84.10 94.01 -0.50
CA TYR A 118 -83.77 94.93 0.58
C TYR A 118 -85.04 95.36 1.31
N ASN A 119 -85.04 95.14 2.62
CA ASN A 119 -85.99 95.72 3.56
C ASN A 119 -85.34 96.91 4.27
N ASP A 120 -85.81 98.12 3.99
CA ASP A 120 -85.26 99.34 4.59
C ASP A 120 -85.89 99.71 5.94
N GLY A 121 -86.80 98.87 6.45
CA GLY A 121 -87.53 99.06 7.69
C GLY A 121 -88.91 99.68 7.50
N ASP A 122 -89.16 100.36 6.37
CA ASP A 122 -90.45 100.99 6.03
C ASP A 122 -91.09 100.37 4.77
N SER A 123 -90.30 99.69 3.93
CA SER A 123 -90.72 99.04 2.69
C SER A 123 -89.79 97.88 2.30
N THR A 124 -90.26 97.01 1.40
CA THR A 124 -89.47 95.88 0.88
C THR A 124 -89.51 95.86 -0.64
N GLN A 125 -88.33 95.82 -1.27
CA GLN A 125 -88.22 95.82 -2.73
C GLN A 125 -86.91 95.20 -3.20
N TRP A 126 -86.90 94.78 -4.46
CA TRP A 126 -85.67 94.48 -5.20
C TRP A 126 -85.06 95.79 -5.71
N VAL A 127 -83.80 96.04 -5.36
CA VAL A 127 -83.02 97.20 -5.84
C VAL A 127 -81.77 96.73 -6.57
N ASP A 128 -81.21 97.58 -7.43
CA ASP A 128 -79.89 97.31 -8.02
C ASP A 128 -78.85 97.25 -6.91
N ALA A 129 -78.09 96.16 -6.87
CA ALA A 129 -76.98 96.04 -5.92
C ALA A 129 -75.87 97.09 -6.17
N SER A 130 -75.89 97.75 -7.34
CA SER A 130 -75.00 98.88 -7.69
C SER A 130 -75.60 99.78 -8.79
N PRO A 131 -76.38 100.83 -8.46
CA PRO A 131 -76.92 101.76 -9.46
C PRO A 131 -75.83 102.69 -10.03
N ALA A 132 -75.73 102.80 -11.36
CA ALA A 132 -74.80 103.70 -12.05
C ALA A 132 -75.32 105.15 -12.01
N GLY A 133 -74.53 106.08 -11.46
CA GLY A 133 -74.92 107.48 -11.24
C GLY A 133 -74.87 108.37 -12.50
N ASP A 134 -75.97 109.09 -12.76
CA ASP A 134 -76.11 110.19 -13.73
C ASP A 134 -75.77 111.54 -13.07
N TYR A 135 -74.86 112.32 -13.66
CA TYR A 135 -74.43 113.65 -13.17
C TYR A 135 -74.69 114.72 -14.24
N GLY A 136 -75.84 115.40 -14.12
CA GLY A 136 -76.19 116.61 -14.88
C GLY A 136 -75.89 117.91 -14.11
N SER A 137 -74.96 118.70 -14.67
CA SER A 137 -74.66 120.13 -14.41
C SER A 137 -75.91 121.03 -14.31
N GLY A 138 -76.00 122.10 -13.51
CA GLY A 138 -75.03 122.77 -12.64
C GLY A 138 -75.57 124.13 -12.16
N SER A 139 -74.83 124.81 -11.27
CA SER A 139 -74.63 126.27 -11.29
C SER A 139 -73.58 126.69 -10.22
N GLY A 140 -72.43 127.19 -10.67
CA GLY A 140 -71.64 128.20 -9.96
C GLY A 140 -70.49 127.77 -9.03
N GLY A 141 -69.28 127.66 -9.59
CA GLY A 141 -68.07 128.29 -9.01
C GLY A 141 -67.10 127.43 -8.18
N GLY A 142 -66.11 126.81 -8.84
CA GLY A 142 -64.89 126.30 -8.21
C GLY A 142 -64.28 125.11 -8.96
N SER A 143 -63.41 125.36 -9.94
CA SER A 143 -62.77 124.33 -10.77
C SER A 143 -61.94 123.33 -9.95
N GLY A 144 -62.37 122.08 -9.91
CA GLY A 144 -61.59 120.94 -9.42
C GLY A 144 -60.49 120.53 -10.40
N ILE A 145 -59.52 119.79 -9.87
CA ILE A 145 -58.35 119.27 -10.59
C ILE A 145 -58.85 118.28 -11.68
N SER A 146 -58.48 118.51 -12.94
CA SER A 146 -58.82 117.61 -14.07
C SER A 146 -58.10 116.25 -13.92
N LEU A 147 -58.70 115.16 -14.41
CA LEU A 147 -58.12 113.80 -14.40
C LEU A 147 -56.74 113.70 -15.10
N ALA A 148 -56.37 114.66 -15.94
CA ALA A 148 -55.06 114.73 -16.59
C ALA A 148 -54.01 115.56 -15.82
N SER A 149 -54.40 116.21 -14.72
CA SER A 149 -53.52 117.16 -14.00
C SER A 149 -52.45 116.48 -13.14
N ILE A 150 -52.56 115.17 -12.91
CA ILE A 150 -51.56 114.35 -12.22
C ILE A 150 -51.20 113.22 -13.17
N SER A 151 -49.92 113.12 -13.55
CA SER A 151 -49.43 112.00 -14.36
C SER A 151 -48.20 111.37 -13.72
N VAL A 152 -48.00 110.07 -13.96
CA VAL A 152 -46.87 109.29 -13.42
C VAL A 152 -46.07 108.71 -14.57
N THR A 153 -44.74 108.81 -14.53
CA THR A 153 -43.83 108.22 -15.51
C THR A 153 -42.85 107.27 -14.83
N SER A 154 -42.63 106.07 -15.39
CA SER A 154 -41.64 105.11 -14.89
C SER A 154 -40.35 105.22 -15.69
N ASN A 155 -39.23 105.40 -15.00
CA ASN A 155 -37.89 105.46 -15.59
C ASN A 155 -37.27 104.05 -15.71
N PRO A 156 -36.21 103.85 -16.51
CA PRO A 156 -35.42 102.63 -16.51
C PRO A 156 -34.86 102.28 -15.12
N VAL A 157 -34.55 101.01 -14.88
CA VAL A 157 -34.04 100.53 -13.58
C VAL A 157 -32.76 101.28 -13.15
N GLY A 158 -32.67 101.61 -11.86
CA GLY A 158 -31.67 102.48 -11.27
C GLY A 158 -31.79 102.56 -9.74
N THR A 159 -32.18 103.71 -9.19
CA THR A 159 -32.36 103.93 -7.74
C THR A 159 -33.83 103.88 -7.35
N ALA A 160 -34.18 103.58 -6.10
CA ALA A 160 -35.56 103.52 -5.60
C ALA A 160 -36.24 104.91 -5.42
N ALA A 161 -35.91 105.89 -6.25
CA ALA A 161 -36.33 107.28 -6.07
C ALA A 161 -37.70 107.58 -6.71
N LEU A 162 -38.54 108.29 -5.95
CA LEU A 162 -39.76 108.95 -6.44
C LEU A 162 -39.56 110.46 -6.40
N THR A 163 -39.83 111.15 -7.50
CA THR A 163 -39.66 112.61 -7.61
C THR A 163 -40.90 113.26 -8.18
N TYR A 164 -41.17 114.52 -7.81
CA TYR A 164 -42.30 115.31 -8.30
C TYR A 164 -41.79 116.59 -8.97
N ASN A 165 -42.23 116.84 -10.19
CA ASN A 165 -41.92 118.08 -10.91
C ASN A 165 -43.11 119.05 -10.79
N ASN A 166 -42.92 120.12 -10.01
CA ASN A 166 -43.97 121.10 -9.75
C ASN A 166 -44.31 122.02 -10.95
N ALA A 167 -43.51 121.99 -12.02
CA ALA A 167 -43.73 122.81 -13.21
C ALA A 167 -44.71 122.16 -14.20
N ASN A 168 -44.80 120.82 -14.20
CA ASN A 168 -45.67 120.06 -15.09
C ASN A 168 -46.57 119.03 -14.38
N GLY A 169 -46.51 118.92 -13.05
CA GLY A 169 -47.39 118.08 -12.25
C GLY A 169 -47.10 116.58 -12.34
N VAL A 170 -45.91 116.18 -12.82
CA VAL A 170 -45.57 114.77 -13.08
C VAL A 170 -44.79 114.16 -11.92
N PHE A 171 -45.21 112.99 -11.46
CA PHE A 171 -44.42 112.11 -10.59
C PHE A 171 -43.56 111.16 -11.43
N SER A 172 -42.28 111.01 -11.14
CA SER A 172 -41.39 110.06 -11.81
C SER A 172 -40.82 109.05 -10.82
N TYR A 173 -41.05 107.77 -11.08
CA TYR A 173 -40.53 106.65 -10.30
C TYR A 173 -39.41 105.94 -11.06
N THR A 174 -38.28 105.72 -10.40
CA THR A 174 -37.19 104.88 -10.93
C THR A 174 -37.21 103.56 -10.14
N PRO A 175 -37.42 102.39 -10.77
CA PRO A 175 -37.31 101.11 -10.07
C PRO A 175 -35.85 100.80 -9.72
N PRO A 176 -35.52 100.13 -8.60
CA PRO A 176 -34.14 99.74 -8.30
C PRO A 176 -33.59 98.71 -9.32
N ASP A 177 -32.31 98.81 -9.69
CA ASP A 177 -31.61 97.79 -10.48
C ASP A 177 -31.15 96.62 -9.58
N LEU A 178 -31.69 95.43 -9.84
CA LEU A 178 -31.45 94.21 -9.05
C LEU A 178 -30.49 93.23 -9.74
N SER A 179 -29.88 93.61 -10.86
CA SER A 179 -29.06 92.70 -11.69
C SER A 179 -27.82 92.15 -10.96
N ALA A 180 -27.37 92.81 -9.89
CA ALA A 180 -26.23 92.39 -9.08
C ALA A 180 -26.57 91.34 -8.00
N TYR A 181 -27.84 90.99 -7.79
CA TYR A 181 -28.27 90.06 -6.74
C TYR A 181 -28.23 88.58 -7.14
N LEU A 182 -27.95 88.24 -8.41
CA LEU A 182 -27.77 86.85 -8.84
C LEU A 182 -26.28 86.48 -8.90
N THR A 183 -25.68 86.16 -7.75
CA THR A 183 -24.22 85.88 -7.68
C THR A 183 -23.84 84.41 -7.47
N SER A 184 -24.73 83.49 -7.09
CA SER A 184 -24.47 82.05 -7.14
C SER A 184 -25.72 81.21 -6.83
N LEU A 185 -26.02 80.21 -7.66
CA LEU A 185 -26.87 79.08 -7.24
C LEU A 185 -26.02 78.21 -6.32
N GLY A 186 -26.36 78.10 -5.03
CA GLY A 186 -25.58 77.32 -4.03
C GLY A 186 -25.58 75.81 -4.27
N ASP A 187 -25.15 75.04 -3.26
CA ASP A 187 -24.94 73.57 -3.25
C ASP A 187 -26.11 72.71 -3.80
N ALA A 188 -27.29 73.31 -3.99
CA ALA A 188 -28.44 72.72 -4.67
C ALA A 188 -28.23 72.51 -6.19
N ALA A 189 -27.22 73.14 -6.82
CA ALA A 189 -26.96 73.00 -8.25
C ALA A 189 -26.59 71.56 -8.69
N GLY A 190 -26.14 70.69 -7.76
CA GLY A 190 -25.77 69.29 -8.02
C GLY A 190 -26.89 68.26 -7.85
N VAL A 191 -28.09 68.70 -7.45
CA VAL A 191 -29.27 67.85 -7.28
C VAL A 191 -30.09 67.87 -8.57
N THR A 192 -29.74 66.97 -9.49
CA THR A 192 -30.47 66.77 -10.75
C THR A 192 -31.81 66.08 -10.49
N THR A 193 -32.81 66.31 -11.33
CA THR A 193 -34.11 65.62 -11.31
C THR A 193 -33.97 64.08 -11.24
N THR A 194 -32.93 63.51 -11.86
CA THR A 194 -32.62 62.07 -11.81
C THR A 194 -32.31 61.55 -10.40
N LYS A 195 -31.61 62.34 -9.57
CA LYS A 195 -31.28 61.95 -8.18
C LYS A 195 -32.54 61.94 -7.30
N ILE A 196 -33.45 62.88 -7.56
CA ILE A 196 -34.75 62.96 -6.87
C ILE A 196 -35.59 61.72 -7.23
N THR A 197 -35.63 61.32 -8.50
CA THR A 197 -36.34 60.10 -8.93
C THR A 197 -35.77 58.82 -8.32
N TYR A 198 -34.44 58.72 -8.14
CA TYR A 198 -33.85 57.56 -7.45
C TYR A 198 -34.28 57.48 -5.99
N TRP A 199 -34.37 58.60 -5.28
CA TRP A 199 -34.83 58.65 -3.89
C TRP A 199 -36.29 58.23 -3.74
N ASP A 200 -37.15 58.69 -4.66
CA ASP A 200 -38.56 58.30 -4.65
C ASP A 200 -38.77 56.80 -4.87
N THR A 201 -37.79 56.06 -5.40
CA THR A 201 -37.89 54.58 -5.59
C THR A 201 -37.21 53.76 -4.50
N ALA A 202 -36.52 54.39 -3.55
CA ALA A 202 -35.74 53.70 -2.52
C ALA A 202 -36.61 52.87 -1.56
N TYR A 203 -37.90 53.21 -1.41
CA TYR A 203 -38.85 52.41 -0.63
C TYR A 203 -39.08 50.98 -1.19
N GLY A 204 -38.69 50.72 -2.44
CA GLY A 204 -38.83 49.42 -3.10
C GLY A 204 -37.54 48.57 -3.13
N TRP A 205 -36.44 49.05 -2.55
CA TRP A 205 -35.13 48.37 -2.63
C TRP A 205 -34.95 47.21 -1.65
N GLY A 206 -35.98 46.89 -0.87
CA GLY A 206 -36.00 45.74 0.03
C GLY A 206 -35.14 45.94 1.29
N ASP A 207 -35.00 44.87 2.08
CA ASP A 207 -34.21 44.86 3.31
C ASP A 207 -32.70 44.83 3.01
N HIS A 208 -32.03 45.95 3.28
CA HIS A 208 -30.59 46.11 3.13
C HIS A 208 -29.75 45.38 4.21
N ALA A 209 -30.39 44.82 5.25
CA ALA A 209 -29.73 43.97 6.23
C ALA A 209 -29.69 42.48 5.83
N ASN A 210 -30.54 42.04 4.90
CA ASN A 210 -30.68 40.62 4.51
C ASN A 210 -30.40 40.31 3.02
N SER A 211 -30.18 41.32 2.18
CA SER A 211 -29.83 41.10 0.78
C SER A 211 -28.32 40.97 0.58
N GLY A 212 -27.83 39.72 0.50
CA GLY A 212 -26.81 39.17 -0.43
C GLY A 212 -25.62 39.99 -0.96
N TYR A 213 -25.29 41.15 -0.42
CA TYR A 213 -24.04 41.83 -0.76
C TYR A 213 -22.91 41.10 -0.04
N LEU A 214 -22.11 40.40 -0.83
CA LEU A 214 -20.91 39.68 -0.44
C LEU A 214 -19.93 40.66 0.25
N THR A 215 -19.87 40.67 1.58
CA THR A 215 -19.04 41.62 2.36
C THR A 215 -17.66 41.06 2.77
N SER A 216 -17.27 39.85 2.36
CA SER A 216 -15.93 39.33 2.67
C SER A 216 -15.46 38.23 1.71
N TYR A 217 -14.33 38.44 1.03
CA TYR A 217 -13.55 37.42 0.34
C TYR A 217 -12.50 36.85 1.29
N THR A 218 -12.94 36.03 2.23
CA THR A 218 -12.19 34.84 2.64
C THR A 218 -13.25 33.82 2.98
N GLU A 219 -13.63 32.98 2.02
CA GLU A 219 -14.32 31.74 2.37
C GLU A 219 -13.36 30.96 3.27
N VAL A 220 -13.61 31.03 4.58
CA VAL A 220 -12.88 30.28 5.61
C VAL A 220 -13.59 28.95 5.87
N ASP A 221 -14.24 28.40 4.84
CA ASP A 221 -14.75 27.04 4.95
C ASP A 221 -13.53 26.13 5.09
N THR A 222 -13.24 25.74 6.32
CA THR A 222 -12.23 24.73 6.60
C THR A 222 -12.80 23.39 6.17
N LEU A 223 -11.93 22.41 5.92
CA LEU A 223 -12.41 21.06 5.67
C LEU A 223 -13.37 20.59 6.78
N ASP A 224 -13.15 21.04 8.02
CA ASP A 224 -14.00 20.79 9.20
C ASP A 224 -15.41 21.39 9.07
N THR A 225 -15.55 22.66 8.66
CA THR A 225 -16.89 23.28 8.47
C THR A 225 -17.66 22.66 7.29
N VAL A 226 -16.95 22.14 6.29
CA VAL A 226 -17.55 21.43 5.15
C VAL A 226 -17.98 20.02 5.54
N THR A 227 -17.13 19.24 6.23
CA THR A 227 -17.48 17.87 6.66
C THR A 227 -18.56 17.86 7.74
N GLY A 228 -18.64 18.87 8.60
CA GLY A 228 -19.69 19.01 9.62
C GLY A 228 -21.11 19.13 9.06
N ARG A 229 -21.26 19.45 7.77
CA ARG A 229 -22.55 19.52 7.06
C ARG A 229 -23.00 18.17 6.49
N GLY A 230 -22.26 17.08 6.71
CA GLY A 230 -22.61 15.73 6.24
C GLY A 230 -22.66 15.57 4.73
N SER A 231 -21.99 16.46 3.99
CA SER A 231 -22.05 16.48 2.52
C SER A 231 -21.00 15.55 1.91
N SER A 232 -21.41 14.77 0.92
CA SER A 232 -20.51 14.09 -0.01
C SER A 232 -20.18 15.01 -1.19
N THR A 233 -19.06 14.76 -1.85
CA THR A 233 -18.71 15.42 -3.12
C THR A 233 -18.65 14.38 -4.23
N ASN A 234 -19.18 14.72 -5.40
CA ASN A 234 -19.02 13.93 -6.62
C ASN A 234 -17.81 14.40 -7.45
N ASN A 235 -17.11 15.45 -6.99
CA ASN A 235 -15.91 15.97 -7.64
C ASN A 235 -14.66 15.27 -7.10
N ASN A 236 -13.63 15.20 -7.94
CA ASN A 236 -12.33 14.68 -7.55
C ASN A 236 -11.72 15.51 -6.42
N LEU A 237 -11.28 14.85 -5.36
CA LEU A 237 -10.51 15.45 -4.27
C LEU A 237 -9.01 15.34 -4.60
N THR A 238 -8.27 16.44 -4.51
CA THR A 238 -6.80 16.46 -4.67
C THR A 238 -6.19 17.09 -3.41
N PHE A 239 -5.34 16.34 -2.72
CA PHE A 239 -4.63 16.80 -1.52
C PHE A 239 -3.16 17.09 -1.88
N GLY A 240 -2.69 18.32 -1.64
CA GLY A 240 -1.33 18.76 -1.99
C GLY A 240 -0.22 18.30 -1.04
N GLY A 241 -0.51 17.38 -0.10
CA GLY A 241 0.41 16.97 0.96
C GLY A 241 0.03 15.62 1.58
N SER A 242 0.58 15.32 2.76
CA SER A 242 0.23 14.11 3.52
C SER A 242 -1.24 14.18 3.95
N THR A 243 -1.97 13.10 3.73
CA THR A 243 -3.37 12.96 4.16
C THR A 243 -3.46 11.79 5.12
N ASP A 244 -3.79 12.07 6.37
CA ASP A 244 -3.95 11.06 7.42
C ASP A 244 -5.45 10.77 7.62
N PHE A 245 -5.84 9.50 7.51
CA PHE A 245 -7.21 9.05 7.78
C PHE A 245 -7.26 8.42 9.17
N ASN A 246 -8.10 8.93 10.07
CA ASN A 246 -8.20 8.45 11.46
C ASN A 246 -8.99 7.14 11.61
N ASP A 247 -9.75 6.74 10.59
CA ASP A 247 -10.61 5.54 10.59
C ASP A 247 -10.42 4.72 9.28
N GLN A 248 -11.51 4.28 8.65
CA GLN A 248 -11.49 3.46 7.43
C GLN A 248 -11.47 4.32 6.16
N ILE A 249 -10.67 3.88 5.19
CA ILE A 249 -10.84 4.27 3.79
C ILE A 249 -11.75 3.22 3.14
N GLN A 250 -12.97 3.59 2.78
CA GLN A 250 -13.90 2.74 2.06
C GLN A 250 -13.90 3.11 0.58
N VAL A 251 -13.69 2.13 -0.28
CA VAL A 251 -13.73 2.27 -1.74
C VAL A 251 -14.89 1.40 -2.21
N ALA A 252 -15.81 1.97 -2.99
CA ALA A 252 -16.95 1.23 -3.52
C ALA A 252 -16.49 0.09 -4.44
N ASP A 253 -17.36 -0.90 -4.65
CA ASP A 253 -17.11 -1.98 -5.60
C ASP A 253 -16.77 -1.40 -6.98
N ASP A 254 -15.85 -2.07 -7.70
CA ASP A 254 -15.34 -1.70 -9.02
C ASP A 254 -14.61 -0.34 -9.12
N VAL A 255 -14.31 0.32 -7.99
CA VAL A 255 -13.48 1.53 -7.96
C VAL A 255 -12.02 1.18 -7.63
N VAL A 256 -11.09 1.68 -8.44
CA VAL A 256 -9.65 1.45 -8.26
C VAL A 256 -9.05 2.54 -7.37
N LEU A 257 -8.45 2.15 -6.25
CA LEU A 257 -7.57 3.04 -5.46
C LEU A 257 -6.15 2.96 -6.01
N ASN A 258 -5.70 4.04 -6.65
CA ASN A 258 -4.36 4.11 -7.21
C ASN A 258 -3.37 4.77 -6.21
N PHE A 259 -2.32 4.06 -5.82
CA PHE A 259 -1.28 4.57 -4.93
C PHE A 259 -0.17 5.26 -5.72
N GLY A 260 -0.44 6.48 -6.19
CA GLY A 260 0.55 7.33 -6.88
C GLY A 260 0.65 7.11 -8.40
N ALA A 261 1.44 7.96 -9.06
CA ALA A 261 1.61 7.96 -10.51
C ALA A 261 2.98 7.40 -10.99
N SER A 262 3.87 6.99 -10.07
CA SER A 262 5.18 6.38 -10.38
C SER A 262 5.17 4.86 -10.14
N GLN A 263 6.26 4.18 -10.52
CA GLN A 263 6.46 2.74 -10.38
C GLN A 263 6.56 2.25 -8.91
N ASP A 264 6.41 3.15 -7.92
CA ASP A 264 6.77 2.92 -6.51
C ASP A 264 5.59 3.07 -5.54
N GLY A 265 4.35 2.84 -5.99
CA GLY A 265 3.18 2.84 -5.11
C GLY A 265 3.38 1.92 -3.91
N ARG A 266 3.57 2.50 -2.71
CA ARG A 266 3.88 1.77 -1.48
C ARG A 266 2.76 1.92 -0.45
N ILE A 267 2.23 0.79 0.02
CA ILE A 267 1.44 0.72 1.23
C ILE A 267 2.40 0.42 2.39
N SER A 268 2.57 1.36 3.32
CA SER A 268 3.45 1.20 4.49
C SER A 268 2.60 1.00 5.74
N TYR A 269 2.64 -0.21 6.32
CA TYR A 269 2.01 -0.51 7.60
C TYR A 269 3.08 -0.55 8.69
N THR A 270 3.02 0.39 9.64
CA THR A 270 3.94 0.48 10.77
C THR A 270 3.11 0.30 12.05
N SER A 271 3.27 -0.82 12.73
CA SER A 271 2.50 -1.15 13.94
C SER A 271 3.41 -1.83 14.96
N SER A 272 3.12 -1.65 16.25
CA SER A 272 3.76 -2.39 17.34
C SER A 272 3.27 -3.83 17.48
N THR A 273 2.22 -4.21 16.72
CA THR A 273 1.62 -5.55 16.71
C THR A 273 1.98 -6.38 15.47
N ASP A 274 2.87 -5.86 14.61
CA ASP A 274 3.55 -6.54 13.48
C ASP A 274 2.68 -7.25 12.41
N THR A 275 1.35 -7.05 12.38
CA THR A 275 0.48 -7.84 11.49
C THR A 275 -0.37 -6.98 10.54
N PHE A 276 -0.19 -7.15 9.22
CA PHE A 276 -0.99 -6.54 8.15
C PHE A 276 -1.91 -7.60 7.51
N TYR A 277 -3.23 -7.45 7.66
CA TYR A 277 -4.22 -8.40 7.11
C TYR A 277 -4.75 -7.94 5.75
N ILE A 278 -4.64 -8.80 4.73
CA ILE A 278 -5.42 -8.71 3.49
C ILE A 278 -6.44 -9.85 3.53
N ARG A 279 -7.73 -9.54 3.69
CA ARG A 279 -8.80 -10.54 3.76
C ARG A 279 -9.79 -10.31 2.62
N ALA A 280 -9.99 -11.31 1.79
CA ALA A 280 -11.13 -11.37 0.86
C ALA A 280 -12.28 -12.14 1.54
N PRO A 281 -13.32 -11.46 2.06
CA PRO A 281 -14.43 -12.15 2.71
C PRO A 281 -15.29 -12.90 1.66
N GLY A 282 -15.30 -14.23 1.71
CA GLY A 282 -16.43 -15.06 1.28
C GLY A 282 -16.71 -15.21 -0.23
N GLY A 283 -15.80 -14.86 -1.14
CA GLY A 283 -15.97 -15.06 -2.59
C GLY A 283 -14.70 -15.55 -3.29
N SER A 284 -14.82 -16.00 -4.54
CA SER A 284 -13.74 -16.47 -5.44
C SER A 284 -12.73 -15.39 -5.86
N ALA A 285 -12.69 -14.26 -5.15
CA ALA A 285 -11.80 -13.13 -5.42
C ALA A 285 -10.40 -13.41 -4.87
N ASN A 286 -9.41 -13.38 -5.76
CA ASN A 286 -8.00 -13.52 -5.40
C ASN A 286 -7.38 -12.15 -5.13
N LEU A 287 -6.36 -12.11 -4.27
CA LEU A 287 -5.37 -11.03 -4.30
C LEU A 287 -4.58 -11.15 -5.61
N ILE A 288 -4.88 -10.28 -6.58
CA ILE A 288 -4.19 -10.26 -7.87
C ILE A 288 -3.00 -9.30 -7.76
N LEU A 289 -1.79 -9.85 -7.78
CA LEU A 289 -0.54 -9.09 -7.77
C LEU A 289 -0.09 -8.95 -9.24
N GLY A 290 0.30 -7.75 -9.67
CA GLY A 290 0.41 -7.37 -11.09
C GLY A 290 1.37 -8.24 -11.93
N SER A 291 1.27 -8.11 -13.26
CA SER A 291 2.00 -8.91 -14.28
C SER A 291 3.51 -8.62 -14.41
N GLY A 292 4.12 -8.01 -13.38
CA GLY A 292 5.55 -7.73 -13.35
C GLY A 292 6.39 -9.01 -13.37
N PRO A 293 7.70 -8.90 -13.65
CA PRO A 293 8.60 -10.07 -13.76
C PRO A 293 8.69 -10.89 -12.47
N ALA A 294 8.46 -10.25 -11.32
CA ALA A 294 8.29 -10.91 -10.04
C ALA A 294 7.50 -10.05 -9.04
N VAL A 295 6.81 -10.71 -8.13
CA VAL A 295 6.26 -10.13 -6.90
C VAL A 295 7.21 -10.49 -5.76
N ARG A 296 7.67 -9.49 -5.00
CA ARG A 296 8.68 -9.66 -3.95
C ARG A 296 8.09 -9.29 -2.58
N ILE A 297 8.32 -10.13 -1.58
CA ILE A 297 8.12 -9.82 -0.17
C ILE A 297 9.51 -9.59 0.41
N THR A 298 9.85 -8.34 0.74
CA THR A 298 11.16 -7.96 1.26
C THR A 298 11.15 -7.80 2.78
N SER A 299 12.33 -7.86 3.41
CA SER A 299 12.54 -7.45 4.79
C SER A 299 12.16 -5.98 4.99
N GLN A 300 11.98 -5.58 6.26
CA GLN A 300 11.54 -4.24 6.64
C GLN A 300 12.47 -3.12 6.13
N ASP A 301 13.76 -3.41 6.02
CA ASP A 301 14.78 -2.52 5.45
C ASP A 301 14.74 -2.46 3.91
N GLY A 302 13.95 -3.32 3.25
CA GLY A 302 13.85 -3.43 1.80
C GLY A 302 15.09 -4.06 1.13
N LEU A 303 16.06 -4.55 1.89
CA LEU A 303 17.36 -4.98 1.37
C LEU A 303 17.41 -6.47 1.01
N THR A 304 16.56 -7.29 1.64
CA THR A 304 16.55 -8.75 1.41
C THR A 304 15.17 -9.25 1.05
N ASP A 305 15.10 -10.14 0.09
CA ASP A 305 13.87 -10.82 -0.29
C ASP A 305 13.60 -12.03 0.60
N ARG A 306 12.44 -12.06 1.25
CA ARG A 306 11.94 -13.21 2.02
C ARG A 306 11.16 -14.18 1.16
N ALA A 307 10.44 -13.67 0.16
CA ALA A 307 9.76 -14.49 -0.85
C ALA A 307 9.72 -13.80 -2.20
N VAL A 308 9.93 -14.53 -3.29
CA VAL A 308 9.86 -14.04 -4.67
C VAL A 308 8.95 -14.96 -5.48
N PHE A 309 7.87 -14.42 -6.02
CA PHE A 309 6.95 -15.12 -6.89
C PHE A 309 7.17 -14.65 -8.33
N SER A 310 7.52 -15.58 -9.22
CA SER A 310 7.85 -15.32 -10.61
C SER A 310 7.12 -16.30 -11.53
N SER A 311 7.23 -16.12 -12.84
CA SER A 311 6.70 -17.09 -13.82
C SER A 311 7.33 -18.48 -13.69
N SER A 312 8.55 -18.57 -13.14
CA SER A 312 9.26 -19.81 -12.85
C SER A 312 8.87 -20.47 -11.52
N GLY A 313 8.02 -19.82 -10.71
CA GLY A 313 7.58 -20.32 -9.41
C GLY A 313 7.94 -19.39 -8.25
N ALA A 314 7.89 -19.92 -7.03
CA ALA A 314 8.14 -19.20 -5.79
C ALA A 314 9.50 -19.58 -5.16
N THR A 315 10.30 -18.59 -4.79
CA THR A 315 11.51 -18.75 -4.00
C THR A 315 11.26 -18.21 -2.60
N ILE A 316 11.50 -19.02 -1.56
CA ILE A 316 11.38 -18.61 -0.16
C ILE A 316 12.78 -18.57 0.44
N THR A 317 13.16 -17.42 0.99
CA THR A 317 14.45 -17.26 1.69
C THR A 317 14.22 -17.52 3.18
N GLY A 318 14.76 -18.63 3.67
CA GLY A 318 14.59 -19.08 5.06
C GLY A 318 13.72 -20.34 5.16
N SER A 319 13.18 -20.60 6.35
CA SER A 319 12.36 -21.79 6.60
C SER A 319 11.00 -21.70 5.89
N LEU A 320 10.62 -22.76 5.18
CA LEU A 320 9.31 -22.92 4.55
C LEU A 320 8.53 -23.98 5.33
N THR A 321 7.38 -23.61 5.90
CA THR A 321 6.39 -24.58 6.39
C THR A 321 5.19 -24.60 5.45
N ALA A 322 4.95 -25.71 4.77
CA ALA A 322 3.85 -25.89 3.82
C ALA A 322 3.14 -27.23 4.08
N GLY A 323 1.81 -27.21 4.19
CA GLY A 323 1.02 -28.42 4.48
C GLY A 323 1.36 -29.08 5.83
N GLY A 324 1.86 -28.29 6.81
CA GLY A 324 2.32 -28.80 8.10
C GLY A 324 3.74 -29.36 8.09
N LEU A 325 4.42 -29.36 6.95
CA LEU A 325 5.80 -29.82 6.79
C LEU A 325 6.77 -28.65 6.75
N THR A 326 7.79 -28.67 7.58
CA THR A 326 8.87 -27.67 7.64
C THR A 326 10.07 -28.18 6.86
N TYR A 327 10.42 -27.49 5.78
CA TYR A 327 11.43 -27.89 4.81
C TYR A 327 12.83 -27.35 5.18
N PRO A 328 13.91 -28.07 4.83
CA PRO A 328 15.28 -27.60 5.00
C PRO A 328 15.55 -26.30 4.24
N THR A 329 16.39 -25.43 4.80
CA THR A 329 16.81 -24.17 4.18
C THR A 329 18.01 -24.31 3.23
N THR A 330 18.57 -25.52 3.12
CA THR A 330 19.71 -25.84 2.25
C THR A 330 19.32 -26.92 1.25
N ASN A 331 19.96 -26.91 0.09
CA ASN A 331 19.81 -27.96 -0.91
C ASN A 331 20.43 -29.27 -0.40
N GLY A 332 19.83 -30.40 -0.78
CA GLY A 332 20.43 -31.73 -0.60
C GLY A 332 21.55 -31.97 -1.60
N THR A 333 22.33 -33.01 -1.37
CA THR A 333 23.31 -33.52 -2.34
C THR A 333 22.64 -34.49 -3.33
N SER A 334 23.40 -34.93 -4.34
CA SER A 334 22.96 -36.03 -5.21
C SER A 334 22.64 -37.27 -4.36
N GLU A 335 21.65 -38.06 -4.78
CA GLU A 335 21.17 -39.25 -4.08
C GLU A 335 20.55 -38.98 -2.69
N GLN A 336 20.10 -37.75 -2.41
CA GLN A 336 19.29 -37.46 -1.22
C GLN A 336 17.82 -37.24 -1.57
N VAL A 337 16.94 -37.69 -0.68
CA VAL A 337 15.49 -37.46 -0.74
C VAL A 337 15.01 -36.72 0.49
N LEU A 338 13.90 -35.99 0.36
CA LEU A 338 13.23 -35.39 1.50
C LEU A 338 12.41 -36.47 2.23
N SER A 339 12.70 -36.67 3.51
CA SER A 339 11.90 -37.54 4.39
C SER A 339 11.22 -36.71 5.48
N SER A 340 9.93 -36.96 5.68
CA SER A 340 9.17 -36.43 6.81
C SER A 340 9.26 -37.39 8.00
N ASP A 341 9.35 -36.85 9.22
CA ASP A 341 9.27 -37.63 10.46
C ASP A 341 7.82 -37.92 10.92
N GLY A 342 6.82 -37.43 10.17
CA GLY A 342 5.40 -37.52 10.53
C GLY A 342 4.95 -36.56 11.64
N ALA A 343 5.87 -35.83 12.28
CA ALA A 343 5.59 -34.76 13.24
C ALA A 343 5.66 -33.36 12.60
N GLY A 344 5.96 -33.29 11.30
CA GLY A 344 6.00 -32.05 10.54
C GLY A 344 7.41 -31.57 10.22
N ASN A 345 8.47 -32.30 10.61
CA ASN A 345 9.83 -31.95 10.20
C ASN A 345 10.21 -32.71 8.93
N VAL A 346 10.86 -32.02 7.98
CA VAL A 346 11.39 -32.62 6.76
C VAL A 346 12.90 -32.42 6.74
N GLN A 347 13.64 -33.48 6.39
CA GLN A 347 15.09 -33.47 6.30
C GLN A 347 15.59 -34.17 5.04
N TRP A 348 16.77 -33.81 4.56
CA TRP A 348 17.48 -34.58 3.54
C TRP A 348 18.02 -35.86 4.17
N VAL A 349 17.70 -36.99 3.58
CA VAL A 349 18.27 -38.30 3.92
C VAL A 349 18.86 -38.92 2.68
N ASP A 350 19.93 -39.69 2.84
CA ASP A 350 20.47 -40.48 1.74
C ASP A 350 19.39 -41.46 1.25
N GLN A 351 19.28 -41.56 -0.06
CA GLN A 351 18.30 -42.39 -0.74
C GLN A 351 18.69 -43.86 -0.59
N SER A 352 18.36 -44.45 0.56
CA SER A 352 18.46 -45.90 0.76
C SER A 352 17.30 -46.61 0.05
N SER A 353 17.54 -47.00 -1.21
CA SER A 353 16.83 -48.06 -1.96
C SER A 353 15.31 -48.23 -1.72
N GLY A 354 14.49 -47.20 -1.91
CA GLY A 354 13.04 -47.30 -2.12
C GLY A 354 12.18 -47.92 -1.00
N PRO A 355 10.85 -47.74 -1.03
CA PRO A 355 9.95 -48.40 -0.09
C PRO A 355 10.04 -49.93 -0.19
N THR A 356 9.95 -50.61 0.96
CA THR A 356 9.98 -52.07 1.08
C THR A 356 8.70 -52.70 0.53
N GLY A 357 8.81 -53.75 -0.30
CA GLY A 357 7.66 -54.55 -0.74
C GLY A 357 6.93 -53.99 -1.96
N GLN A 358 7.67 -53.56 -2.98
CA GLN A 358 7.08 -53.03 -4.21
C GLN A 358 6.56 -54.15 -5.10
N ILE A 359 5.48 -53.87 -5.84
CA ILE A 359 4.95 -54.78 -6.85
C ILE A 359 5.40 -54.30 -8.24
N TYR A 360 6.05 -55.17 -8.99
CA TYR A 360 6.53 -54.94 -10.36
C TYR A 360 5.73 -55.80 -11.33
N SER A 361 4.97 -55.16 -12.21
CA SER A 361 4.15 -55.85 -13.21
C SER A 361 4.85 -55.86 -14.57
N ILE A 362 5.02 -57.06 -15.14
CA ILE A 362 5.67 -57.31 -16.43
C ILE A 362 4.69 -58.02 -17.35
N ALA A 363 4.31 -57.40 -18.46
CA ALA A 363 3.55 -58.07 -19.50
C ALA A 363 4.47 -59.00 -20.31
N VAL A 364 3.99 -60.21 -20.60
CA VAL A 364 4.75 -61.26 -21.32
C VAL A 364 3.96 -61.73 -22.54
N THR A 365 4.57 -61.64 -23.72
CA THR A 365 4.07 -62.27 -24.96
C THR A 365 5.09 -63.27 -25.48
N ALA A 366 4.67 -64.19 -26.36
CA ALA A 366 5.58 -65.16 -27.00
C ALA A 366 5.40 -65.09 -28.52
N PRO A 367 6.08 -64.16 -29.22
CA PRO A 367 5.92 -64.00 -30.67
C PRO A 367 6.50 -65.17 -31.47
N SER A 368 7.33 -66.02 -30.86
CA SER A 368 7.91 -67.22 -31.48
C SER A 368 8.22 -68.29 -30.44
N SER A 369 8.65 -69.47 -30.89
CA SER A 369 9.17 -70.55 -30.04
C SER A 369 10.60 -70.33 -29.51
N SER A 370 11.14 -69.11 -29.65
CA SER A 370 12.52 -68.79 -29.27
C SER A 370 12.63 -67.73 -28.18
N VAL A 371 11.61 -66.87 -28.00
CA VAL A 371 11.69 -65.75 -27.05
C VAL A 371 10.36 -65.50 -26.32
N TYR A 372 10.45 -65.09 -25.06
CA TYR A 372 9.42 -64.28 -24.41
C TYR A 372 9.75 -62.81 -24.64
N ASN A 373 8.79 -62.02 -25.14
CA ASN A 373 8.93 -60.58 -25.24
C ASN A 373 8.27 -59.93 -24.02
N LEU A 374 9.03 -59.11 -23.31
CA LEU A 374 8.66 -58.48 -22.05
C LEU A 374 8.41 -56.99 -22.25
N SER A 375 7.45 -56.44 -21.50
CA SER A 375 7.26 -54.99 -21.35
C SER A 375 6.73 -54.66 -19.96
N GLY A 376 7.40 -53.78 -19.23
CA GLY A 376 6.95 -53.35 -17.90
C GLY A 376 8.03 -52.55 -17.17
N ILE A 377 8.00 -52.61 -15.84
CA ILE A 377 9.00 -51.99 -14.97
C ILE A 377 9.52 -52.96 -13.93
N ASP A 378 10.79 -52.82 -13.57
CA ASP A 378 11.44 -53.52 -12.48
C ASP A 378 12.10 -52.52 -11.51
N ARG A 379 12.99 -53.01 -10.63
CA ARG A 379 13.69 -52.17 -9.65
C ARG A 379 14.66 -51.16 -10.29
N LEU A 380 15.16 -51.43 -11.50
CA LEU A 380 16.11 -50.58 -12.22
C LEU A 380 15.44 -49.65 -13.23
N GLY A 381 14.17 -49.88 -13.56
CA GLY A 381 13.39 -49.02 -14.45
C GLY A 381 12.60 -49.80 -15.47
N SER A 382 12.55 -49.32 -16.72
CA SER A 382 11.80 -49.97 -17.79
C SER A 382 12.47 -51.28 -18.25
N VAL A 383 11.68 -52.34 -18.36
CA VAL A 383 12.05 -53.60 -19.01
C VAL A 383 11.30 -53.69 -20.34
N SER A 384 12.00 -53.80 -21.46
CA SER A 384 11.38 -53.98 -22.77
C SER A 384 12.31 -54.70 -23.75
N GLY A 385 11.87 -55.84 -24.29
CA GLY A 385 12.66 -56.62 -25.24
C GLY A 385 12.47 -58.14 -25.13
N ASP A 386 13.29 -58.88 -25.86
CA ASP A 386 13.25 -60.34 -25.91
C ASP A 386 14.13 -60.96 -24.82
N ASN A 387 13.54 -61.81 -23.98
CA ASN A 387 14.21 -62.51 -22.87
C ASN A 387 15.00 -61.57 -21.93
N GLU A 388 14.51 -60.34 -21.76
CA GLU A 388 15.19 -59.31 -20.96
C GLU A 388 15.43 -59.71 -19.50
N SER A 389 16.53 -59.19 -18.94
CA SER A 389 16.80 -59.39 -17.52
C SER A 389 15.91 -58.52 -16.66
N ILE A 390 15.44 -59.07 -15.55
CA ILE A 390 14.59 -58.38 -14.58
C ILE A 390 15.29 -58.34 -13.24
N THR A 391 15.33 -57.19 -12.60
CA THR A 391 15.95 -57.01 -11.28
C THR A 391 14.90 -56.66 -10.24
N VAL A 392 14.91 -57.40 -9.13
CA VAL A 392 14.11 -57.13 -7.93
C VAL A 392 14.97 -57.27 -6.68
N ASN A 393 14.57 -56.67 -5.57
CA ASN A 393 15.17 -56.98 -4.27
C ASN A 393 14.31 -58.04 -3.56
N GLU A 394 14.91 -58.75 -2.62
CA GLU A 394 14.18 -59.65 -1.74
C GLU A 394 13.03 -58.90 -1.01
N GLY A 395 11.83 -59.46 -1.05
CA GLY A 395 10.60 -58.87 -0.50
C GLY A 395 9.79 -58.04 -1.49
N ASP A 396 10.35 -57.66 -2.65
CA ASP A 396 9.51 -57.16 -3.75
C ASP A 396 8.70 -58.31 -4.35
N THR A 397 7.56 -58.00 -4.96
CA THR A 397 6.73 -58.95 -5.70
C THR A 397 6.87 -58.68 -7.19
N ILE A 398 7.25 -59.69 -7.97
CA ILE A 398 7.20 -59.64 -9.42
C ILE A 398 5.97 -60.38 -9.94
N GLU A 399 5.22 -59.73 -10.82
CA GLU A 399 4.00 -60.24 -11.43
C GLU A 399 4.15 -60.29 -12.95
N PHE A 400 4.22 -61.50 -13.50
CA PHE A 400 4.20 -61.72 -14.93
C PHE A 400 2.76 -61.88 -15.42
N VAL A 401 2.31 -60.94 -16.24
CA VAL A 401 0.98 -60.97 -16.87
C VAL A 401 1.10 -61.62 -18.25
N LEU A 402 0.68 -62.88 -18.34
CA LEU A 402 0.91 -63.74 -19.48
C LEU A 402 -0.15 -63.56 -20.57
N SER A 403 0.33 -63.30 -21.79
CA SER A 403 -0.39 -63.40 -23.06
C SER A 403 0.45 -64.21 -24.06
N SER A 404 1.04 -65.31 -23.58
CA SER A 404 2.04 -66.12 -24.30
C SER A 404 1.45 -67.21 -25.22
N GLY A 405 0.14 -67.47 -25.16
CA GLY A 405 -0.50 -68.51 -25.99
C GLY A 405 -0.28 -69.94 -25.48
N ALA A 406 -1.18 -70.86 -25.85
CA ALA A 406 -1.32 -72.18 -25.24
C ALA A 406 -0.09 -73.11 -25.37
N SER A 407 0.85 -72.81 -26.26
CA SER A 407 2.06 -73.61 -26.49
C SER A 407 3.28 -73.16 -25.67
N HIS A 408 3.14 -72.12 -24.84
CA HIS A 408 4.27 -71.48 -24.15
C HIS A 408 4.08 -71.39 -22.62
N PRO A 409 4.07 -72.52 -21.89
CA PRO A 409 3.85 -72.52 -20.45
C PRO A 409 5.03 -71.88 -19.70
N PHE A 410 4.75 -70.90 -18.84
CA PHE A 410 5.76 -70.05 -18.19
C PHE A 410 6.18 -70.61 -16.83
N TYR A 411 7.49 -70.81 -16.63
CA TYR A 411 8.06 -71.26 -15.36
C TYR A 411 9.17 -70.36 -14.85
N ILE A 412 9.23 -70.11 -13.55
CA ILE A 412 10.39 -69.57 -12.85
C ILE A 412 11.17 -70.74 -12.25
N ARG A 413 12.45 -70.85 -12.59
CA ARG A 413 13.33 -71.98 -12.25
C ARG A 413 14.60 -71.48 -11.58
N ASP A 414 15.19 -72.35 -10.76
CA ASP A 414 16.47 -72.08 -10.11
C ASP A 414 17.59 -71.85 -11.15
N THR A 415 17.56 -72.62 -12.24
CA THR A 415 18.49 -72.51 -13.38
C THR A 415 17.79 -72.93 -14.68
N SER A 416 18.37 -72.57 -15.83
CA SER A 416 17.84 -72.99 -17.15
C SER A 416 17.81 -74.52 -17.27
N GLY A 417 16.64 -75.07 -17.58
CA GLY A 417 16.39 -76.52 -17.63
C GLY A 417 16.30 -77.21 -16.27
N GLY A 418 16.51 -76.46 -15.17
CA GLY A 418 16.52 -76.97 -13.80
C GLY A 418 15.12 -77.10 -13.18
N THR A 419 15.08 -77.27 -11.86
CA THR A 419 13.84 -77.34 -11.08
C THR A 419 13.11 -76.01 -11.04
N SER A 420 11.77 -76.06 -11.03
CA SER A 420 10.95 -74.88 -10.75
C SER A 420 11.16 -74.44 -9.31
N VAL A 421 11.21 -73.12 -9.09
CA VAL A 421 11.28 -72.56 -7.75
C VAL A 421 10.03 -72.96 -6.97
N SER A 422 10.23 -73.54 -5.79
CA SER A 422 9.13 -74.06 -4.95
C SER A 422 9.01 -73.38 -3.59
N ASN A 423 9.99 -72.56 -3.21
CA ASN A 423 9.99 -71.81 -1.95
C ASN A 423 10.69 -70.43 -2.13
N PRO A 424 10.03 -69.30 -1.80
CA PRO A 424 8.61 -69.21 -1.48
C PRO A 424 7.74 -69.59 -2.68
N THR A 425 6.52 -70.07 -2.41
CA THR A 425 5.60 -70.60 -3.44
C THR A 425 5.32 -69.55 -4.52
N ILE A 426 5.44 -69.96 -5.79
CA ILE A 426 5.07 -69.14 -6.95
C ILE A 426 3.64 -69.47 -7.36
N SER A 427 2.82 -68.44 -7.56
CA SER A 427 1.44 -68.64 -8.00
C SER A 427 1.38 -69.01 -9.48
N ASN A 428 0.42 -69.89 -9.84
CA ASN A 428 0.03 -70.17 -11.23
C ASN A 428 1.18 -70.64 -12.16
N GLN A 429 2.16 -71.34 -11.59
CA GLN A 429 3.30 -71.90 -12.31
C GLN A 429 2.89 -72.79 -13.50
N GLY A 430 3.49 -72.58 -14.66
CA GLY A 430 3.20 -73.32 -15.89
C GLY A 430 2.00 -72.81 -16.68
N ALA A 431 1.39 -71.70 -16.26
CA ALA A 431 0.31 -71.07 -17.00
C ALA A 431 0.77 -70.53 -18.36
N THR A 432 -0.18 -70.45 -19.28
CA THR A 432 -0.01 -69.87 -20.63
C THR A 432 -0.76 -68.54 -20.80
N SER A 433 -1.60 -68.20 -19.82
CA SER A 433 -2.38 -66.96 -19.72
C SER A 433 -2.70 -66.65 -18.26
N GLY A 434 -2.88 -65.37 -17.93
CA GLY A 434 -3.16 -64.91 -16.57
C GLY A 434 -1.89 -64.47 -15.85
N GLN A 435 -1.94 -64.34 -14.52
CA GLN A 435 -0.83 -63.79 -13.74
C GLN A 435 -0.02 -64.91 -13.07
N VAL A 436 1.31 -64.82 -13.15
CA VAL A 436 2.27 -65.58 -12.32
C VAL A 436 2.94 -64.59 -11.38
N SER A 437 2.79 -64.78 -10.07
CA SER A 437 3.29 -63.84 -9.06
C SER A 437 4.29 -64.54 -8.13
N TRP A 438 5.39 -63.86 -7.84
CA TRP A 438 6.45 -64.34 -6.97
C TRP A 438 7.00 -63.21 -6.11
N THR A 439 7.04 -63.43 -4.80
CA THR A 439 7.73 -62.56 -3.84
C THR A 439 8.97 -63.30 -3.34
N PRO A 440 10.16 -63.14 -3.93
CA PRO A 440 11.37 -63.79 -3.44
C PRO A 440 11.64 -63.45 -1.96
N GLN A 441 11.92 -64.49 -1.17
CA GLN A 441 12.35 -64.40 0.22
C GLN A 441 13.66 -65.16 0.40
N ILE A 442 14.60 -64.59 1.17
CA ILE A 442 15.80 -65.27 1.63
C ILE A 442 15.44 -65.98 2.92
N ILE A 443 15.17 -67.28 2.85
CA ILE A 443 14.88 -68.10 4.03
C ILE A 443 15.97 -69.17 4.13
N ASN A 444 16.73 -69.18 5.22
CA ASN A 444 17.76 -70.18 5.53
C ASN A 444 18.85 -70.35 4.45
N GLY A 445 19.64 -69.32 4.16
CA GLY A 445 20.80 -69.43 3.27
C GLY A 445 20.47 -69.60 1.78
N GLY A 446 19.22 -69.38 1.36
CA GLY A 446 18.84 -69.28 -0.04
C GLY A 446 19.46 -68.04 -0.68
N SER A 447 20.40 -68.23 -1.60
CA SER A 447 21.28 -67.17 -2.09
C SER A 447 20.53 -66.00 -2.74
N VAL A 448 20.97 -64.79 -2.43
CA VAL A 448 21.01 -63.68 -3.39
C VAL A 448 21.57 -64.25 -4.71
N GLY A 449 20.82 -64.17 -5.81
CA GLY A 449 21.12 -65.02 -6.95
C GLY A 449 20.31 -64.78 -8.21
N SER A 450 20.73 -65.46 -9.28
CA SER A 450 20.12 -65.40 -10.59
C SER A 450 19.19 -66.60 -10.77
N TYR A 451 17.91 -66.32 -10.94
CA TYR A 451 16.88 -67.27 -11.36
C TYR A 451 16.57 -67.07 -12.84
N VAL A 452 15.78 -67.97 -13.43
CA VAL A 452 15.33 -67.80 -14.80
C VAL A 452 13.82 -67.89 -14.89
N TYR A 453 13.22 -67.12 -15.80
CA TYR A 453 11.91 -67.47 -16.34
C TYR A 453 12.11 -68.21 -17.67
N GLN A 454 11.39 -69.32 -17.87
CA GLN A 454 11.62 -70.24 -18.98
C GLN A 454 10.32 -70.93 -19.43
N CYS A 455 10.20 -71.14 -20.74
CA CYS A 455 9.10 -71.91 -21.32
C CYS A 455 9.29 -73.41 -21.06
N GLY A 456 8.25 -74.09 -20.56
CA GLY A 456 8.30 -75.53 -20.30
C GLY A 456 8.42 -76.40 -21.57
N SER A 457 7.98 -75.90 -22.72
CA SER A 457 7.98 -76.63 -24.00
C SER A 457 9.13 -76.26 -24.94
N HIS A 458 9.78 -75.12 -24.71
CA HIS A 458 10.75 -74.54 -25.64
C HIS A 458 11.98 -74.07 -24.87
N PRO A 459 13.06 -74.88 -24.80
CA PRO A 459 14.21 -74.60 -23.93
C PRO A 459 14.92 -73.26 -24.20
N GLY A 460 14.83 -72.76 -25.44
CA GLY A 460 15.46 -71.50 -25.85
C GLY A 460 14.74 -70.22 -25.40
N MET A 461 13.48 -70.32 -24.96
CA MET A 461 12.72 -69.19 -24.41
C MET A 461 13.05 -69.04 -22.93
N VAL A 462 14.17 -68.38 -22.62
CA VAL A 462 14.70 -68.23 -21.27
C VAL A 462 15.26 -66.83 -21.07
N GLY A 463 14.88 -66.18 -19.97
CA GLY A 463 15.49 -64.93 -19.52
C GLY A 463 15.71 -64.93 -18.02
N THR A 464 16.40 -63.90 -17.52
CA THR A 464 16.98 -63.91 -16.16
C THR A 464 16.18 -63.04 -15.20
N ILE A 465 16.05 -63.51 -13.94
CA ILE A 465 15.59 -62.72 -12.80
C ILE A 465 16.75 -62.60 -11.82
N ILE A 466 17.19 -61.38 -11.53
CA ILE A 466 18.24 -61.06 -10.57
C ILE A 466 17.55 -60.64 -9.27
N VAL A 467 17.72 -61.44 -8.21
CA VAL A 467 17.23 -61.11 -6.87
C VAL A 467 18.40 -60.57 -6.05
N ARG A 468 18.32 -59.31 -5.63
CA ARG A 468 19.31 -58.67 -4.75
C ARG A 468 18.91 -58.82 -3.28
N ALA A 469 19.91 -58.90 -2.40
CA ALA A 469 19.67 -58.89 -0.96
C ALA A 469 18.94 -57.62 -0.52
N ARG A 470 18.16 -57.71 0.55
CA ARG A 470 17.71 -56.51 1.26
C ARG A 470 18.94 -55.82 1.85
N ASN A 471 19.23 -54.60 1.41
CA ASN A 471 20.06 -53.71 2.19
C ASN A 471 19.21 -53.18 3.36
N THR A 472 19.05 -53.97 4.42
CA THR A 472 18.61 -53.37 5.68
C THR A 472 19.76 -52.53 6.20
N ALA A 473 19.59 -51.21 6.24
CA ALA A 473 20.57 -50.23 6.72
C ALA A 473 21.01 -50.41 8.20
N ASN A 474 20.67 -51.54 8.83
CA ASN A 474 21.02 -51.93 10.18
C ASN A 474 21.65 -53.33 10.27
N GLU A 475 22.11 -53.92 9.16
CA GLU A 475 23.18 -54.91 9.30
C GLU A 475 24.47 -54.16 9.57
N ILE A 476 24.86 -54.10 10.85
CA ILE A 476 26.29 -54.22 11.16
C ILE A 476 26.71 -55.45 10.37
N ASP A 477 27.59 -55.28 9.39
CA ASP A 477 28.22 -56.37 8.65
C ASP A 477 28.94 -57.24 9.68
N THR A 478 28.19 -58.16 10.30
CA THR A 478 28.73 -59.13 11.22
C THR A 478 29.59 -60.02 10.34
N LEU A 479 30.70 -60.51 10.90
CA LEU A 479 31.61 -61.41 10.20
C LEU A 479 30.88 -62.61 9.53
N ASP A 480 29.68 -62.93 10.02
CA ASP A 480 28.70 -63.86 9.47
C ASP A 480 28.32 -63.56 8.00
N SER A 481 28.05 -62.30 7.65
CA SER A 481 27.71 -61.86 6.28
C SER A 481 28.85 -62.04 5.28
N VAL A 482 30.11 -61.92 5.75
CA VAL A 482 31.31 -62.12 4.93
C VAL A 482 31.57 -63.61 4.68
N THR A 483 31.28 -64.47 5.66
CA THR A 483 31.45 -65.93 5.53
C THR A 483 30.37 -66.60 4.68
N ASP A 484 29.12 -66.14 4.74
CA ASP A 484 28.01 -66.69 3.94
C ASP A 484 28.15 -66.38 2.43
N ARG A 485 28.99 -65.40 2.08
CA ARG A 485 29.33 -65.06 0.69
C ARG A 485 30.48 -65.88 0.10
N GLY A 486 31.09 -66.79 0.88
CA GLY A 486 32.26 -67.57 0.44
C GLY A 486 33.46 -66.69 0.05
N ALA A 487 33.51 -65.45 0.52
CA ALA A 487 34.50 -64.47 0.10
C ALA A 487 35.77 -64.58 0.95
N ILE A 488 36.91 -64.83 0.28
CA ILE A 488 38.24 -64.75 0.89
C ILE A 488 38.72 -63.31 0.75
N THR A 489 39.02 -62.63 1.86
CA THR A 489 39.67 -61.31 1.82
C THR A 489 41.19 -61.46 1.75
N THR A 490 41.84 -60.70 0.87
CA THR A 490 43.31 -60.58 0.80
C THR A 490 43.85 -59.43 1.65
N ASN A 491 42.97 -58.66 2.30
CA ASN A 491 43.33 -57.52 3.14
C ASN A 491 43.46 -57.92 4.62
N ALA A 492 44.30 -57.20 5.36
CA ALA A 492 44.46 -57.40 6.81
C ALA A 492 43.14 -57.11 7.55
N LEU A 493 42.78 -57.99 8.49
CA LEU A 493 41.66 -57.80 9.41
C LEU A 493 42.21 -57.36 10.77
N GLU A 494 41.96 -56.11 11.16
CA GLU A 494 42.31 -55.58 12.48
C GLU A 494 41.12 -55.76 13.44
N VAL A 495 41.27 -56.63 14.44
CA VAL A 495 40.27 -56.91 15.47
C VAL A 495 40.89 -56.65 16.84
N GLY A 496 40.24 -55.83 17.67
CA GLY A 496 40.73 -55.49 19.00
C GLY A 496 40.81 -56.70 19.94
N GLU A 497 39.71 -57.46 20.05
CA GLU A 497 39.66 -58.73 20.77
C GLU A 497 38.96 -59.80 19.92
N LEU A 498 39.61 -60.96 19.74
CA LEU A 498 39.04 -62.10 19.02
C LEU A 498 38.61 -63.19 20.01
N THR A 499 37.30 -63.37 20.18
CA THR A 499 36.73 -64.51 20.90
C THR A 499 36.19 -65.52 19.88
N SER A 500 36.89 -66.65 19.68
CA SER A 500 36.47 -67.71 18.76
C SER A 500 35.86 -68.90 19.50
N ALA A 501 34.70 -69.38 19.03
CA ALA A 501 34.11 -70.64 19.50
C ALA A 501 34.83 -71.89 18.94
N GLY A 502 35.59 -71.72 17.84
CA GLY A 502 36.39 -72.75 17.18
C GLY A 502 37.91 -72.55 17.34
N ASN A 503 38.69 -73.41 16.67
CA ASN A 503 40.14 -73.31 16.63
C ASN A 503 40.58 -72.08 15.83
N VAL A 504 41.57 -71.34 16.35
CA VAL A 504 42.33 -70.37 15.55
C VAL A 504 43.59 -71.10 15.04
N SER A 505 43.77 -71.16 13.73
CA SER A 505 44.87 -71.89 13.08
C SER A 505 45.58 -71.03 12.03
N ASP A 506 46.87 -71.32 11.83
CA ASP A 506 47.66 -70.86 10.69
C ASP A 506 47.85 -72.00 9.66
N SER A 507 48.74 -71.81 8.68
CA SER A 507 49.05 -72.81 7.64
C SER A 507 49.70 -74.09 8.18
N ILE A 508 50.13 -74.12 9.44
CA ILE A 508 50.81 -75.24 10.10
C ILE A 508 49.82 -75.98 11.02
N GLY A 509 48.83 -75.28 11.58
CA GLY A 509 47.76 -75.87 12.37
C GLY A 509 47.21 -74.92 13.43
N PRO A 510 46.51 -75.41 14.46
CA PRO A 510 46.03 -74.57 15.56
C PRO A 510 47.19 -73.84 16.25
N LEU A 511 47.06 -72.53 16.50
CA LEU A 511 48.10 -71.64 17.06
C LEU A 511 48.70 -72.07 18.42
N ARG A 512 48.17 -73.11 19.07
CA ARG A 512 48.67 -73.67 20.35
C ARG A 512 49.22 -75.10 20.22
N ARG A 513 49.43 -75.60 19.00
CA ARG A 513 49.93 -76.96 18.74
C ARG A 513 51.06 -76.90 17.72
N LEU A 514 52.16 -77.58 18.03
CA LEU A 514 53.22 -77.81 17.04
C LEU A 514 52.69 -78.70 15.91
N GLY A 515 53.05 -78.39 14.67
CA GLY A 515 52.91 -79.34 13.57
C GLY A 515 53.78 -80.56 13.86
N VAL A 516 53.33 -81.79 13.57
CA VAL A 516 54.12 -83.00 13.89
C VAL A 516 54.50 -83.71 12.62
N GLU A 517 55.79 -83.98 12.45
CA GLU A 517 56.29 -84.71 11.29
C GLU A 517 57.24 -85.84 11.72
N VAL A 518 56.87 -87.07 11.37
CA VAL A 518 57.64 -88.26 11.72
C VAL A 518 58.60 -88.60 10.58
N LYS A 519 59.89 -88.76 10.89
CA LYS A 519 60.93 -89.16 9.95
C LYS A 519 61.41 -90.56 10.29
N SER A 520 61.48 -91.42 9.29
CA SER A 520 61.93 -92.83 9.40
C SER A 520 63.29 -93.08 8.75
N ALA A 521 64.01 -92.02 8.38
CA ALA A 521 65.34 -92.04 7.77
C ALA A 521 66.13 -90.80 8.24
N ALA A 522 67.42 -90.75 7.91
CA ALA A 522 68.22 -89.55 8.12
C ALA A 522 67.57 -88.36 7.41
N TYR A 523 67.46 -87.22 8.09
CA TYR A 523 66.71 -86.08 7.59
C TYR A 523 67.47 -84.78 7.79
N THR A 524 67.50 -83.94 6.76
CA THR A 524 67.97 -82.56 6.88
C THR A 524 66.74 -81.68 7.02
N LEU A 525 66.71 -80.86 8.07
CA LEU A 525 65.62 -79.93 8.29
C LEU A 525 65.48 -79.00 7.07
N VAL A 526 64.26 -78.55 6.79
CA VAL A 526 63.99 -77.52 5.79
C VAL A 526 63.29 -76.34 6.45
N THR A 527 63.32 -75.15 5.85
CA THR A 527 62.69 -73.95 6.44
C THR A 527 61.20 -74.14 6.74
N GLY A 528 60.51 -75.00 5.96
CA GLY A 528 59.12 -75.41 6.22
C GLY A 528 58.91 -76.27 7.48
N ASP A 529 59.96 -76.62 8.22
CA ASP A 529 59.87 -77.31 9.52
C ASP A 529 59.77 -76.32 10.69
N ALA A 530 59.90 -75.02 10.45
CA ALA A 530 59.66 -74.00 11.47
C ALA A 530 58.25 -74.16 12.07
N GLY A 531 58.15 -74.12 13.39
CA GLY A 531 56.91 -74.36 14.14
C GLY A 531 56.53 -75.84 14.30
N LYS A 532 57.34 -76.79 13.80
CA LYS A 532 57.06 -78.23 13.90
C LYS A 532 57.90 -78.96 14.96
N MET A 533 57.36 -80.08 15.42
CA MET A 533 58.02 -81.16 16.11
C MET A 533 58.41 -82.26 15.11
N ILE A 534 59.71 -82.41 14.87
CA ILE A 534 60.31 -83.45 14.04
C ILE A 534 60.62 -84.66 14.91
N VAL A 535 59.91 -85.76 14.66
CA VAL A 535 60.03 -87.00 15.43
C VAL A 535 60.87 -88.00 14.64
N GLN A 536 62.09 -88.29 15.09
CA GLN A 536 62.91 -89.34 14.50
C GLN A 536 62.49 -90.69 15.07
N SER A 537 62.00 -91.59 14.20
CA SER A 537 61.47 -92.91 14.59
C SER A 537 62.38 -94.07 14.22
N ALA A 538 63.43 -93.85 13.42
CA ALA A 538 64.38 -94.89 13.03
C ALA A 538 65.70 -94.78 13.81
N ALA A 539 66.07 -95.86 14.50
CA ALA A 539 67.32 -95.94 15.27
C ALA A 539 68.55 -95.64 14.40
N SER A 540 69.56 -95.02 15.00
CA SER A 540 70.83 -94.64 14.33
C SER A 540 70.69 -93.67 13.14
N GLN A 541 69.53 -93.06 12.93
CA GLN A 541 69.33 -92.02 11.90
C GLN A 541 69.42 -90.63 12.53
N GLY A 542 70.30 -89.79 11.99
CA GLY A 542 70.51 -88.43 12.48
C GLY A 542 69.56 -87.38 11.88
N ILE A 543 69.51 -86.21 12.51
CA ILE A 543 68.88 -85.01 11.98
C ILE A 543 69.98 -83.98 11.69
N THR A 544 70.02 -83.41 10.49
CA THR A 544 70.96 -82.34 10.12
C THR A 544 70.26 -80.99 10.17
N VAL A 545 70.87 -80.02 10.85
CA VAL A 545 70.37 -78.64 10.95
C VAL A 545 71.13 -77.78 9.94
N PRO A 546 70.53 -77.39 8.80
CA PRO A 546 71.19 -76.52 7.83
C PRO A 546 71.09 -75.04 8.23
N ASN A 547 71.79 -74.18 7.49
CA ASN A 547 71.53 -72.74 7.48
C ASN A 547 70.28 -72.42 6.64
N GLY A 548 69.78 -71.17 6.73
CA GLY A 548 68.69 -70.65 5.88
C GLY A 548 67.34 -70.43 6.57
N PHE A 549 67.20 -70.76 7.86
CA PHE A 549 66.03 -70.41 8.66
C PHE A 549 65.98 -68.91 8.98
N THR A 550 64.82 -68.39 9.38
CA THR A 550 64.66 -66.97 9.74
C THR A 550 64.79 -66.79 11.25
N ALA A 551 65.23 -65.60 11.68
CA ALA A 551 65.24 -65.25 13.10
C ALA A 551 63.85 -65.44 13.73
N GLY A 552 63.77 -66.22 14.81
CA GLY A 552 62.52 -66.58 15.48
C GLY A 552 61.95 -67.94 15.08
N ASP A 553 62.46 -68.58 14.02
CA ASP A 553 62.06 -69.95 13.68
C ASP A 553 62.48 -70.89 14.82
N MET A 554 61.58 -71.82 15.14
CA MET A 554 61.83 -72.86 16.14
C MET A 554 61.50 -74.23 15.57
N VAL A 555 62.32 -75.22 15.88
CA VAL A 555 62.06 -76.62 15.53
C VAL A 555 62.30 -77.48 16.75
N THR A 556 61.29 -78.23 17.19
CA THR A 556 61.46 -79.23 18.23
C THR A 556 61.85 -80.56 17.59
N ILE A 557 62.88 -81.22 18.09
CA ILE A 557 63.29 -82.55 17.66
C ILE A 557 63.05 -83.52 18.81
N VAL A 558 62.37 -84.62 18.52
CA VAL A 558 62.14 -85.72 19.47
C VAL A 558 62.81 -86.98 18.94
N ASN A 559 63.67 -87.56 19.77
CA ASN A 559 64.21 -88.89 19.52
C ASN A 559 63.22 -89.95 20.01
N GLN A 560 62.37 -90.47 19.12
CA GLN A 560 61.45 -91.56 19.44
C GLN A 560 62.11 -92.95 19.33
N THR A 561 63.44 -93.01 19.23
CA THR A 561 64.19 -94.26 19.11
C THR A 561 64.76 -94.70 20.46
N ALA A 562 65.09 -95.99 20.59
CA ALA A 562 65.72 -96.59 21.77
C ALA A 562 67.25 -96.52 21.71
N THR A 563 67.77 -95.58 20.92
CA THR A 563 69.21 -95.33 20.73
C THR A 563 69.43 -93.83 20.68
N ASN A 564 70.65 -93.38 20.93
CA ASN A 564 70.99 -91.97 20.72
C ASN A 564 70.95 -91.63 19.21
N ILE A 565 70.59 -90.38 18.89
CA ILE A 565 70.66 -89.85 17.52
C ILE A 565 71.61 -88.66 17.47
N ASN A 566 72.27 -88.46 16.33
CA ASN A 566 73.10 -87.29 16.11
C ASN A 566 72.27 -86.14 15.55
N ILE A 567 72.37 -84.97 16.19
CA ILE A 567 71.92 -83.69 15.65
C ILE A 567 73.14 -83.02 15.03
N SER A 568 73.26 -83.10 13.71
CA SER A 568 74.45 -82.66 12.97
C SER A 568 74.33 -81.19 12.60
N GLN A 569 75.38 -80.40 12.88
CA GLN A 569 75.49 -79.04 12.37
C GLN A 569 75.76 -79.08 10.86
N GLY A 570 74.88 -78.47 10.08
CA GLY A 570 75.04 -78.32 8.63
C GLY A 570 76.10 -77.29 8.25
N SER A 571 76.52 -77.31 6.99
CA SER A 571 77.49 -76.34 6.47
C SER A 571 76.92 -74.91 6.55
N GLY A 572 77.75 -73.95 6.98
CA GLY A 572 77.37 -72.54 7.08
C GLY A 572 76.49 -72.18 8.29
N LEU A 573 76.09 -73.16 9.12
CA LEU A 573 75.40 -72.92 10.39
C LEU A 573 76.39 -73.00 11.56
N THR A 574 76.22 -72.12 12.54
CA THR A 574 76.80 -72.24 13.88
C THR A 574 75.70 -72.65 14.85
N LEU A 575 75.82 -73.86 15.42
CA LEU A 575 74.84 -74.44 16.35
C LEU A 575 75.39 -74.36 17.78
N TYR A 576 74.90 -73.41 18.59
CA TYR A 576 75.30 -73.20 19.98
C TYR A 576 74.48 -74.04 20.95
N ASN A 577 75.15 -74.81 21.81
CA ASN A 577 74.49 -75.45 22.94
C ASN A 577 74.30 -74.45 24.08
N THR A 578 73.05 -74.26 24.51
CA THR A 578 72.75 -73.28 25.57
C THR A 578 73.31 -73.69 26.94
N GLY A 579 73.63 -74.97 27.14
CA GLY A 579 74.13 -75.48 28.42
C GLY A 579 75.58 -75.08 28.73
N ASP A 580 76.41 -74.90 27.71
CA ASP A 580 77.87 -74.70 27.88
C ASP A 580 78.51 -73.79 26.82
N ALA A 581 77.72 -73.20 25.92
CA ALA A 581 78.15 -72.37 24.80
C ALA A 581 79.06 -73.05 23.75
N SER A 582 79.26 -74.37 23.83
CA SER A 582 79.99 -75.10 22.80
C SER A 582 79.24 -75.04 21.45
N THR A 583 79.94 -75.28 20.33
CA THR A 583 79.35 -75.32 18.98
C THR A 583 79.47 -76.70 18.33
N GLY A 584 78.85 -76.94 17.17
CA GLY A 584 78.99 -78.19 16.42
C GLY A 584 77.85 -79.19 16.62
N ALA A 585 78.05 -80.43 16.17
CA ALA A 585 77.06 -81.51 16.30
C ALA A 585 76.78 -81.88 17.77
N ARG A 586 75.56 -82.33 18.06
CA ARG A 586 75.13 -82.81 19.38
C ARG A 586 74.57 -84.22 19.32
N THR A 587 74.54 -84.86 20.47
CA THR A 587 73.85 -86.14 20.66
C THR A 587 72.54 -85.88 21.37
N LEU A 588 71.44 -86.43 20.87
CA LEU A 588 70.17 -86.47 21.59
C LEU A 588 69.94 -87.90 22.07
N SER A 589 69.85 -88.08 23.38
CA SER A 589 69.66 -89.38 24.01
C SER A 589 68.38 -90.06 23.55
N GLU A 590 68.27 -91.38 23.74
CA GLU A 590 67.00 -92.07 23.58
C GLU A 590 65.88 -91.36 24.34
N ARG A 591 64.69 -91.27 23.72
CA ARG A 591 63.52 -90.55 24.27
C ARG A 591 63.77 -89.06 24.59
N GLY A 592 64.92 -88.51 24.23
CA GLY A 592 65.28 -87.11 24.43
C GLY A 592 64.49 -86.19 23.51
N ALA A 593 64.35 -84.94 23.94
CA ALA A 593 63.74 -83.88 23.15
C ALA A 593 64.55 -82.60 23.30
N CYS A 594 64.79 -81.93 22.18
CA CYS A 594 65.43 -80.61 22.16
C CYS A 594 64.68 -79.66 21.24
N THR A 595 64.86 -78.37 21.45
CA THR A 595 64.34 -77.31 20.58
C THR A 595 65.50 -76.49 20.07
N LEU A 596 65.44 -76.22 18.77
CA LEU A 596 66.28 -75.29 18.05
C LEU A 596 65.58 -73.94 18.03
N VAL A 597 66.32 -72.87 18.30
CA VAL A 597 65.87 -71.48 18.14
C VAL A 597 66.87 -70.78 17.23
N PHE A 598 66.43 -70.34 16.05
CA PHE A 598 67.26 -69.62 15.10
C PHE A 598 67.23 -68.12 15.41
N THR A 599 68.40 -67.50 15.52
CA THR A 599 68.51 -66.03 15.73
C THR A 599 68.80 -65.29 14.43
N ASP A 600 69.28 -66.00 13.41
CA ASP A 600 69.47 -65.54 12.04
C ASP A 600 69.66 -66.77 11.13
N ALA A 601 69.92 -66.56 9.84
CA ALA A 601 70.08 -67.65 8.86
C ALA A 601 71.23 -68.61 9.14
N ASN A 602 72.25 -68.18 9.86
CA ASN A 602 73.49 -68.92 10.08
C ASN A 602 73.71 -69.27 11.56
N THR A 603 72.81 -68.89 12.47
CA THR A 603 72.97 -69.11 13.91
C THR A 603 71.73 -69.76 14.52
N ALA A 604 71.94 -70.87 15.22
CA ALA A 604 70.91 -71.56 15.97
C ALA A 604 71.38 -71.90 17.39
N TYR A 605 70.46 -71.85 18.35
CA TYR A 605 70.66 -72.31 19.72
C TYR A 605 69.88 -73.59 19.94
N ILE A 606 70.52 -74.60 20.52
CA ILE A 606 69.90 -75.87 20.85
C ILE A 606 69.86 -76.08 22.36
N SER A 607 68.69 -76.49 22.86
CA SER A 607 68.47 -76.78 24.28
C SER A 607 67.47 -77.91 24.45
N GLY A 608 67.65 -78.79 25.43
CA GLY A 608 66.74 -79.90 25.63
C GLY A 608 67.19 -80.93 26.65
N SER A 609 66.26 -81.76 27.08
CA SER A 609 66.53 -82.90 27.96
C SER A 609 67.10 -84.06 27.15
N GLY A 610 68.20 -84.63 27.62
CA GLY A 610 68.92 -85.70 26.93
C GLY A 610 69.91 -85.20 25.87
N LEU A 611 70.14 -83.90 25.77
CA LEU A 611 71.10 -83.30 24.86
C LEU A 611 72.51 -83.33 25.46
N SER A 612 73.52 -83.77 24.70
CA SER A 612 74.93 -83.74 25.08
C SER A 612 75.90 -83.43 23.94
#